data_AF-A0A143QT26-F1
#
_entry.id   AF-A0A143QT26-F1
#
_cell.length_a   1.000
_cell.length_b   1.000
_cell.length_c   1.000
_cell.angle_alpha   90.00
_cell.angle_beta   90.00
_cell.angle_gamma   90.00
#
_symmetry.space_group_name_H-M   'P 1'
#
loop_
_entity.id
_entity.type
_entity.pdbx_description
1 polymer ?
#
loop_
_entity_poly.entity_id
_entity_poly.type
_entity_poly.pdbx_seq_one_letter_code
_entity_poly.pdbx_strand_id
1 'polypeptide(L)'
;MVELFGDYEKDMPSDDEAFDLEAIPGFADGDWPEWPAQLMLKLVPGSIVAKYGRKVDSVFNGEFLEFDAADEDIIVSEMKDAGFACSRDDGFVATASGL
;
A
#
# COMPACT_ATOMS: atom_id res chain seq x y z
N MET A 1 3.86 20.29 -10.64
CA MET A 1 2.58 19.56 -10.69
C MET A 1 2.92 18.23 -11.33
N VAL A 2 2.95 17.15 -10.55
CA VAL A 2 3.43 15.85 -11.05
C VAL A 2 2.24 15.15 -11.67
N GLU A 3 2.18 15.13 -13.00
CA GLU A 3 1.25 14.27 -13.73
C GLU A 3 1.75 12.84 -13.59
N LEU A 4 0.97 12.03 -12.87
CA LEU A 4 1.18 10.59 -12.77
C LEU A 4 -0.05 9.87 -13.30
N PHE A 5 -0.46 10.20 -14.53
CA PHE A 5 -1.32 9.34 -15.34
C PHE A 5 -0.43 8.49 -16.24
N GLY A 6 0.33 7.58 -15.61
CA GLY A 6 1.13 6.61 -16.32
C GLY A 6 0.23 5.56 -16.95
N ASP A 7 0.03 5.67 -18.26
CA ASP A 7 -0.26 4.57 -19.19
C ASP A 7 -1.69 4.00 -19.27
N TYR A 8 -2.71 4.86 -19.15
CA TYR A 8 -4.06 4.53 -19.63
C TYR A 8 -4.50 5.57 -20.66
N GLU A 9 -4.45 5.23 -21.97
CA GLU A 9 -5.12 5.99 -23.03
C GLU A 9 -6.64 5.87 -22.82
N LYS A 10 -7.21 6.70 -21.93
CA LYS A 10 -8.65 6.90 -21.82
C LYS A 10 -8.93 8.38 -21.92
N ASP A 11 -9.89 8.75 -22.77
CA ASP A 11 -10.33 10.13 -22.91
C ASP A 11 -10.74 10.69 -21.54
N MET A 12 -10.42 11.95 -21.31
CA MET A 12 -10.83 12.64 -20.08
C MET A 12 -12.37 12.64 -20.01
N PRO A 13 -12.98 12.19 -18.89
CA PRO A 13 -14.43 12.12 -18.78
C PRO A 13 -15.05 13.52 -18.85
N SER A 14 -16.29 13.60 -19.34
CA SER A 14 -17.04 14.86 -19.41
C SER A 14 -17.48 15.32 -18.01
N ASP A 15 -17.65 16.62 -17.80
CA ASP A 15 -18.14 17.20 -16.53
C ASP A 15 -19.52 16.62 -16.11
N ASP A 16 -20.35 16.26 -17.09
CA ASP A 16 -21.68 15.68 -16.88
C ASP A 16 -21.70 14.13 -16.88
N GLU A 17 -20.54 13.49 -17.03
CA GLU A 17 -20.44 12.03 -17.03
C GLU A 17 -20.62 11.47 -15.61
N ALA A 18 -21.49 10.47 -15.47
CA ALA A 18 -21.68 9.79 -14.19
C ALA A 18 -20.41 9.03 -13.81
N PHE A 19 -20.02 9.12 -12.54
CA PHE A 19 -18.87 8.36 -12.04
C PHE A 19 -19.14 6.85 -12.11
N ASP A 20 -18.33 6.15 -12.87
CA ASP A 20 -18.36 4.70 -13.00
C ASP A 20 -17.28 4.07 -12.12
N LEU A 21 -17.71 3.38 -11.06
CA LEU A 21 -16.79 2.65 -10.17
C LEU A 21 -16.07 1.51 -10.89
N GLU A 22 -16.68 0.90 -11.90
CA GLU A 22 -16.05 -0.18 -12.67
C GLU A 22 -14.90 0.34 -13.55
N ALA A 23 -14.84 1.66 -13.78
CA ALA A 23 -13.73 2.29 -14.49
C ALA A 23 -12.46 2.40 -13.63
N ILE A 24 -12.52 2.16 -12.31
CA ILE A 24 -11.34 2.11 -11.44
C ILE A 24 -10.63 0.77 -11.67
N PRO A 25 -9.36 0.76 -12.16
CA PRO A 25 -8.59 -0.47 -12.27
C PRO A 25 -8.48 -1.17 -10.91
N GLY A 26 -8.77 -2.47 -10.85
CA GLY A 26 -8.75 -3.24 -9.61
C GLY A 26 -10.09 -3.25 -8.85
N PHE A 27 -11.06 -2.41 -9.19
CA PHE A 27 -12.32 -2.37 -8.41
C PHE A 27 -13.21 -3.58 -8.67
N ALA A 28 -13.37 -3.97 -9.94
CA ALA A 28 -14.28 -5.04 -10.34
C ALA A 28 -13.80 -6.45 -9.92
N ASP A 29 -12.49 -6.65 -9.78
CA ASP A 29 -11.83 -7.88 -9.34
C ASP A 29 -11.47 -7.87 -7.84
N GLY A 30 -11.66 -6.74 -7.15
CA GLY A 30 -11.45 -6.61 -5.70
C GLY A 30 -10.00 -6.35 -5.28
N ASP A 31 -9.13 -6.02 -6.23
CA ASP A 31 -7.73 -5.63 -6.01
C ASP A 31 -7.57 -4.16 -5.60
N TRP A 32 -8.66 -3.37 -5.67
CA TRP A 32 -8.69 -1.97 -5.24
C TRP A 32 -9.51 -1.79 -3.95
N PRO A 33 -8.96 -1.12 -2.93
CA PRO A 33 -7.61 -0.55 -2.88
C PRO A 33 -6.52 -1.64 -2.83
N GLU A 34 -5.32 -1.31 -3.30
CA GLU A 34 -4.17 -2.22 -3.25
C GLU A 34 -3.92 -2.74 -1.82
N TRP A 35 -3.59 -4.02 -1.71
CA TRP A 35 -3.40 -4.67 -0.41
C TRP A 35 -2.11 -4.19 0.29
N PRO A 36 -2.19 -3.47 1.44
CA PRO A 36 -0.99 -2.89 2.06
C PRO A 36 0.09 -3.91 2.42
N ALA A 37 -0.30 -5.10 2.87
CA ALA A 37 0.66 -6.13 3.27
C ALA A 37 1.49 -6.66 2.09
N GLN A 38 0.91 -6.68 0.89
CA GLN A 38 1.61 -7.05 -0.33
C GLN A 38 2.47 -5.88 -0.85
N LEU A 39 1.99 -4.64 -0.74
CA LEU A 39 2.77 -3.44 -1.08
C LEU A 39 4.05 -3.31 -0.24
N MET A 40 4.03 -3.75 1.01
CA MET A 40 5.21 -3.72 1.87
C MET A 40 6.41 -4.50 1.29
N LEU A 41 6.19 -5.52 0.46
CA LEU A 41 7.28 -6.23 -0.23
C LEU A 41 8.10 -5.34 -1.16
N LYS A 42 7.50 -4.25 -1.67
CA LYS A 42 8.16 -3.25 -2.53
C LYS A 42 8.65 -2.04 -1.74
N LEU A 43 7.87 -1.61 -0.75
CA LEU A 43 8.08 -0.33 -0.06
C LEU A 43 9.06 -0.43 1.11
N VAL A 44 9.13 -1.56 1.81
CA VAL A 44 10.02 -1.71 2.97
C VAL A 44 11.44 -2.05 2.49
N PRO A 45 12.49 -1.36 3.02
CA PRO A 45 13.87 -1.68 2.70
C PRO A 45 14.19 -3.16 2.91
N GLY A 46 14.84 -3.79 1.92
CA GLY A 46 15.16 -5.22 1.97
C GLY A 46 15.99 -5.63 3.19
N SER A 47 16.79 -4.72 3.76
CA SER A 47 17.55 -4.95 5.00
C SER A 47 16.65 -5.15 6.22
N ILE A 48 15.52 -4.46 6.28
CA ILE A 48 14.54 -4.55 7.37
C ILE A 48 13.67 -5.79 7.17
N VAL A 49 13.25 -6.05 5.94
CA VAL A 49 12.55 -7.29 5.57
C VAL A 49 13.37 -8.53 5.95
N ALA A 50 14.67 -8.53 5.66
CA ALA A 50 15.53 -9.67 5.97
C ALA A 50 15.74 -9.93 7.47
N LYS A 51 15.63 -8.89 8.31
CA LYS A 51 15.83 -9.00 9.76
C LYS A 51 14.55 -9.32 10.53
N TYR A 52 13.44 -8.68 10.16
CA TYR A 52 12.21 -8.67 10.94
C TYR A 52 10.99 -9.18 10.17
N GLY A 53 11.09 -9.25 8.85
CA GLY A 53 9.98 -9.59 7.97
C GLY A 53 9.75 -11.10 7.85
N ARG A 54 8.49 -11.51 7.83
CA ARG A 54 8.06 -12.84 7.44
C ARG A 54 7.28 -12.75 6.13
N LYS A 55 7.80 -13.38 5.07
CA LYS A 55 7.04 -13.57 3.83
C LYS A 55 6.08 -14.74 3.99
N VAL A 56 4.84 -14.54 3.59
CA VAL A 56 3.78 -15.55 3.67
C VAL A 56 3.07 -15.63 2.32
N ASP A 57 2.84 -16.84 1.84
CA ASP A 57 2.02 -17.07 0.64
C ASP A 57 0.54 -16.89 0.97
N SER A 58 -0.13 -16.01 0.25
CA SER A 58 -1.60 -15.98 0.23
C SER A 58 -2.15 -17.06 -0.70
N VAL A 59 -3.45 -17.34 -0.60
CA VAL A 59 -4.10 -18.38 -1.43
C VAL A 59 -4.18 -17.98 -2.91
N PHE A 60 -4.36 -16.69 -3.20
CA PHE A 60 -4.63 -16.21 -4.57
C PHE A 60 -3.71 -15.09 -5.06
N ASN A 61 -3.14 -14.29 -4.15
CA ASN A 61 -2.51 -13.01 -4.50
C ASN A 61 -0.97 -13.07 -4.41
N GLY A 62 -0.40 -14.26 -4.19
CA GLY A 62 1.05 -14.46 -4.03
C GLY A 62 1.56 -14.10 -2.64
N GLU A 63 2.86 -13.84 -2.52
CA GLU A 63 3.48 -13.49 -1.25
C GLU A 63 3.00 -12.13 -0.72
N PHE A 64 2.93 -12.00 0.60
CA PHE A 64 2.80 -10.74 1.32
C PHE A 64 3.75 -10.70 2.52
N LEU A 65 3.92 -9.53 3.11
CA LEU A 65 4.84 -9.34 4.23
C LEU A 65 4.10 -9.17 5.55
N GLU A 66 4.58 -9.85 6.58
CA GLU A 66 4.15 -9.70 7.97
C GLU A 66 5.33 -9.31 8.86
N PHE A 67 5.03 -8.59 9.95
CA PHE A 67 5.96 -8.26 11.03
C PHE A 67 5.34 -8.65 12.37
N ASP A 68 6.17 -8.98 13.35
CA ASP A 68 5.70 -9.10 14.74
C ASP A 68 5.40 -7.70 15.29
N ALA A 69 4.22 -7.51 15.87
CA ALA A 69 3.84 -6.24 16.47
C ALA A 69 4.75 -5.86 17.65
N ALA A 70 5.38 -6.84 18.30
CA ALA A 70 6.37 -6.59 19.35
C ALA A 70 7.65 -5.91 18.83
N ASP A 71 7.93 -5.99 17.53
CA ASP A 71 9.10 -5.39 16.89
C ASP A 71 8.82 -3.98 16.32
N GLU A 72 7.63 -3.41 16.54
CA GLU A 72 7.24 -2.09 15.98
C GLU A 72 8.30 -1.02 16.25
N ASP A 73 8.71 -0.85 17.50
CA ASP A 73 9.65 0.21 17.91
C ASP A 73 11.03 0.06 17.23
N ILE A 74 11.55 -1.17 17.15
CA ILE A 74 12.87 -1.43 16.55
C ILE A 74 12.81 -1.28 15.02
N ILE A 75 11.75 -1.75 14.38
CA ILE A 75 11.54 -1.59 12.94
C ILE A 75 11.43 -0.11 12.58
N VAL A 76 10.62 0.66 13.32
CA VAL A 76 10.45 2.10 13.10
C VAL A 76 11.77 2.84 13.30
N SER A 77 12.59 2.45 14.28
CA SER A 77 13.94 3.00 14.45
C SER A 77 14.82 2.74 13.24
N GLU A 78 14.89 1.50 12.75
CA GLU A 78 15.72 1.17 11.59
C GLU A 78 15.21 1.83 10.29
N MET A 79 13.89 2.00 10.14
CA MET A 79 13.29 2.76 9.04
C MET A 79 13.77 4.21 9.07
N LYS A 80 13.79 4.85 10.25
CA LYS A 80 14.31 6.22 10.42
C LYS A 80 15.80 6.30 10.10
N ASP A 81 16.58 5.33 10.56
CA ASP A 81 18.03 5.25 10.25
C ASP A 81 18.29 5.04 8.75
N ALA A 82 17.37 4.37 8.05
CA ALA A 82 17.37 4.23 6.59
C ALA A 82 16.90 5.49 5.84
N GLY A 83 16.55 6.58 6.55
CA GLY A 83 16.18 7.87 5.99
C GLY A 83 14.67 8.09 5.79
N PHE A 84 13.82 7.21 6.32
CA PHE A 84 12.37 7.38 6.23
C PHE A 84 11.83 8.26 7.35
N ALA A 85 10.85 9.10 7.02
CA ALA A 85 10.04 9.77 8.03
C ALA A 85 8.94 8.82 8.50
N CYS A 86 8.94 8.47 9.79
CA CYS A 86 7.92 7.61 10.38
C CYS A 86 7.20 8.34 11.52
N SER A 87 5.88 8.44 11.40
CA SER A 87 4.97 8.98 12.40
C SER A 87 3.80 8.01 12.60
N ARG A 88 3.40 7.81 13.85
CA ARG A 88 2.21 7.03 14.18
C ARG A 88 0.98 7.94 14.15
N ASP A 89 0.00 7.58 13.32
CA ASP A 89 -1.29 8.26 13.23
C ASP A 89 -2.40 7.22 13.05
N ASP A 90 -2.85 6.66 14.17
CA ASP A 90 -3.86 5.61 14.18
C ASP A 90 -5.22 6.12 13.65
N GLY A 91 -5.50 7.43 13.80
CA GLY A 91 -6.72 8.05 13.28
C GLY A 91 -6.71 8.13 11.76
N PHE A 92 -5.59 8.56 11.17
CA PHE A 92 -5.42 8.57 9.72
C PHE A 92 -5.51 7.17 9.12
N VAL A 93 -4.88 6.17 9.77
CA VAL A 93 -4.98 4.76 9.34
C VAL A 93 -6.42 4.25 9.40
N ALA A 94 -7.16 4.56 10.46
CA ALA A 94 -8.56 4.18 10.59
C ALA A 94 -9.40 4.79 9.45
N THR A 95 -9.28 6.10 9.20
CA THR A 95 -10.01 6.79 8.12
C THR A 95 -9.66 6.24 6.74
N ALA A 96 -8.39 5.97 6.46
CA ALA A 96 -7.97 5.34 5.21
C ALA A 96 -8.52 3.90 5.06
N SER A 97 -8.87 3.25 6.17
CA SER A 97 -9.44 1.90 6.21
C SER A 97 -10.97 1.88 6.28
N GLY A 98 -11.64 3.02 6.07
CA GLY A 98 -13.10 3.11 5.97
C GLY A 98 -13.86 3.39 7.28
N LEU A 99 -13.16 3.87 8.31
CA LEU A 99 -13.73 4.33 9.59
C LEU A 99 -14.07 5.83 9.60
#